data_AF-A0A1Q7KFH4-F1
#
_entry.id   AF-A0A1Q7KFH4-F1
#
_cell.length_a   1.000
_cell.length_b   1.000
_cell.length_c   1.000
_cell.angle_alpha   90.00
_cell.angle_beta   90.00
_cell.angle_gamma   90.00
#
_symmetry.space_group_name_H-M   'P 1'
#
loop_
_entity.id
_entity.type
_entity.pdbx_description
1 polymer ?
#
loop_
_entity_poly.entity_id
_entity_poly.type
_entity_poly.pdbx_seq_one_letter_code
_entity_poly.pdbx_strand_id
1 'polypeptide(L)'
;MAPKQRPRAPERWAYAYQLDPPQPEPLFAKVKMLLRRARLAARRDGRLWTGQMVKDAHITHILVVTDAPHEIRAVDRAIDAELKRLKVGFAITGPARVSLPRVMPGRRARRVG
;
A
#
# COMPACT_ATOMS: atom_id res chain seq x y z
N MET A 1 28.19 -16.25 -25.44
CA MET A 1 27.02 -16.57 -24.57
C MET A 1 26.83 -15.40 -23.60
N ALA A 2 25.90 -14.47 -23.88
CA ALA A 2 25.59 -13.39 -22.94
C ALA A 2 24.85 -13.94 -21.72
N PRO A 3 25.15 -13.49 -20.48
CA PRO A 3 24.47 -14.01 -19.31
C PRO A 3 22.99 -13.62 -19.38
N LYS A 4 22.10 -14.63 -19.34
CA LYS A 4 20.66 -14.43 -19.22
C LYS A 4 20.39 -13.60 -17.97
N GLN A 5 20.04 -12.33 -18.15
CA GLN A 5 19.62 -11.45 -17.06
C GLN A 5 18.49 -12.17 -16.30
N ARG A 6 18.72 -12.43 -15.02
CA ARG A 6 17.68 -12.95 -14.13
C ARG A 6 16.51 -11.97 -14.17
N PRO A 7 15.24 -12.43 -14.26
CA PRO A 7 14.11 -11.52 -14.23
C PRO A 7 14.20 -10.65 -12.97
N ARG A 8 14.38 -9.34 -13.17
CA ARG A 8 14.41 -8.37 -12.07
C ARG A 8 13.06 -8.48 -11.37
N ALA A 9 13.06 -8.75 -10.06
CA ALA A 9 11.82 -8.74 -9.30
C ALA A 9 11.14 -7.38 -9.51
N PRO A 10 9.81 -7.31 -9.67
CA PRO A 10 9.13 -6.03 -9.85
C PRO A 10 9.52 -5.11 -8.69
N GLU A 11 10.07 -3.94 -9.00
CA GLU A 11 10.44 -2.96 -7.97
C GLU A 11 9.18 -2.53 -7.25
N ARG A 12 9.15 -2.69 -5.93
CA ARG A 12 8.02 -2.28 -5.10
C ARG A 12 8.45 -1.13 -4.23
N TRP A 13 7.52 -0.22 -4.02
CA TRP A 13 7.72 0.98 -3.24
C TRP A 13 6.59 1.11 -2.24
N ALA A 14 6.89 1.64 -1.07
CA ALA A 14 5.89 1.96 -0.06
C ALA A 14 5.99 3.42 0.38
N TYR A 15 4.82 4.02 0.63
CA TYR A 15 4.69 5.32 1.27
C TYR A 15 3.48 5.30 2.19
N ALA A 16 3.41 6.23 3.13
CA ALA A 16 2.36 6.30 4.12
C ALA A 16 1.76 7.70 4.20
N TYR A 17 0.43 7.76 4.38
CA TYR A 17 -0.22 8.91 4.99
C TYR A 17 -0.20 8.71 6.51
N GLN A 18 0.31 9.69 7.24
CA GLN A 18 0.29 9.73 8.70
C GLN A 18 -0.79 10.71 9.13
N LEU A 19 -1.72 10.25 9.97
CA LEU A 19 -2.85 11.02 10.46
C LEU A 19 -2.67 11.26 11.96
N ASP A 20 -2.55 12.53 12.34
CA ASP A 20 -2.33 12.99 13.71
C ASP A 20 -3.28 14.17 14.01
N PRO A 21 -4.16 14.09 15.03
CA PRO A 21 -4.37 12.99 15.97
C PRO A 21 -5.05 11.76 15.35
N PRO A 22 -4.93 10.57 15.97
CA PRO A 22 -5.56 9.35 15.48
C PRO A 22 -7.08 9.51 15.51
N GLN A 23 -7.71 9.35 14.34
CA GLN A 23 -9.14 9.55 14.21
C GLN A 23 -9.94 8.24 14.42
N PRO A 24 -11.22 8.34 14.84
CA PRO A 24 -12.15 7.22 14.87
C PRO A 24 -12.25 6.49 13.53
N GLU A 25 -12.18 5.16 13.58
CA GLU A 25 -12.23 4.29 12.40
C GLU A 25 -13.49 4.47 11.51
N PRO A 26 -14.70 4.75 12.04
CA PRO A 26 -15.89 4.98 11.22
C PRO A 26 -15.77 6.17 10.25
N LEU A 27 -14.99 7.20 10.59
CA LEU A 27 -14.80 8.38 9.73
C LEU A 27 -14.11 8.02 8.40
N PHE A 28 -13.41 6.89 8.35
CA PHE A 28 -12.63 6.46 7.21
C PHE A 28 -13.31 5.44 6.31
N ALA A 29 -14.61 5.20 6.48
CA ALA A 29 -15.36 4.27 5.62
C ALA A 29 -15.18 4.60 4.12
N LYS A 30 -15.20 5.89 3.77
CA LYS A 30 -14.99 6.34 2.38
C LYS A 30 -13.54 6.15 1.92
N VAL A 31 -12.55 6.43 2.77
CA VAL A 31 -11.13 6.14 2.47
C VAL A 31 -10.94 4.64 2.21
N LYS A 32 -11.43 3.76 3.10
CA LYS A 32 -11.36 2.30 2.92
C LYS A 32 -12.00 1.83 1.61
N MET A 33 -13.13 2.43 1.23
CA MET A 33 -13.78 2.17 -0.05
C MET A 33 -12.89 2.55 -1.25
N LEU A 34 -12.26 3.73 -1.21
CA LEU A 34 -11.32 4.19 -2.24
C LEU A 34 -10.13 3.23 -2.37
N LEU A 35 -9.53 2.82 -1.25
CA LEU A 35 -8.45 1.83 -1.23
C LEU A 35 -8.87 0.51 -1.87
N ARG A 36 -10.07 0.02 -1.55
CA ARG A 36 -10.60 -1.23 -2.14
C ARG A 36 -10.77 -1.12 -3.65
N ARG A 37 -11.34 0.00 -4.13
CA ARG A 37 -11.57 0.22 -5.57
C ARG A 37 -10.27 0.32 -6.35
N ALA A 38 -9.30 1.07 -5.84
CA ALA A 38 -8.00 1.22 -6.51
C ALA A 38 -7.21 -0.09 -6.55
N ARG A 39 -7.27 -0.91 -5.49
CA ARG A 39 -6.69 -2.26 -5.51
C ARG A 39 -7.33 -3.15 -6.58
N LEU A 40 -8.65 -3.07 -6.76
CA LEU A 40 -9.34 -3.83 -7.80
C LEU A 40 -8.99 -3.34 -9.20
N ALA A 41 -8.89 -2.03 -9.41
CA ALA A 41 -8.49 -1.44 -10.69
C ALA A 41 -7.06 -1.86 -11.06
N ALA A 42 -6.09 -1.68 -10.17
CA ALA A 42 -4.71 -2.08 -10.43
C ALA A 42 -4.56 -3.57 -10.75
N ARG A 43 -5.31 -4.43 -10.05
CA ARG A 43 -5.36 -5.87 -10.35
C ARG A 43 -5.88 -6.16 -11.76
N ARG A 44 -6.91 -5.45 -12.22
CA ARG A 44 -7.44 -5.59 -13.59
C ARG A 44 -6.41 -5.17 -14.63
N ASP A 45 -5.63 -4.14 -14.33
CA ASP A 45 -4.62 -3.59 -15.24
C ASP A 45 -3.26 -4.33 -15.14
N GLY A 46 -3.17 -5.41 -14.35
CA GLY A 46 -1.91 -6.14 -14.13
C GLY A 46 -0.83 -5.34 -13.38
N ARG A 47 -1.22 -4.26 -12.70
CA ARG A 47 -0.33 -3.35 -11.95
C ARG A 47 -0.31 -3.70 -10.46
N LEU A 48 0.78 -3.33 -9.79
CA LEU A 48 0.87 -3.40 -8.35
C LEU A 48 0.39 -2.08 -7.74
N TRP A 49 -0.76 -2.13 -7.09
CA TRP A 49 -1.19 -1.10 -6.15
C TRP A 49 -2.01 -1.75 -5.05
N THR A 50 -1.65 -1.49 -3.79
CA THR A 50 -2.46 -1.85 -2.63
C THR A 50 -2.34 -0.75 -1.59
N GLY A 51 -3.45 -0.40 -0.98
CA GLY A 51 -3.48 0.54 0.13
C GLY A 51 -4.24 -0.07 1.30
N GLN A 52 -3.74 0.13 2.51
CA GLN A 52 -4.37 -0.38 3.73
C GLN A 52 -4.27 0.64 4.85
N MET A 53 -5.37 0.79 5.58
CA MET A 53 -5.39 1.58 6.80
C MET A 53 -4.91 0.70 7.96
N VAL A 54 -3.92 1.19 8.71
CA VAL A 54 -3.37 0.56 9.90
C VAL A 54 -3.53 1.55 11.04
N LYS A 55 -4.25 1.15 12.08
CA LYS A 55 -4.39 1.94 13.28
C LYS A 55 -3.37 1.44 14.30
N ASP A 56 -2.55 2.36 14.80
CA ASP A 56 -1.74 2.15 16.00
C ASP A 56 -2.33 2.98 17.15
N ALA A 57 -1.89 2.74 18.39
CA ALA A 57 -2.42 3.37 19.60
C ALA A 57 -2.39 4.91 19.54
N HIS A 58 -1.45 5.48 18.78
CA HIS A 58 -1.20 6.92 18.76
C HIS A 58 -1.27 7.56 17.37
N ILE A 59 -1.29 6.77 16.28
CA ILE A 59 -1.30 7.30 14.90
C ILE A 59 -2.11 6.37 14.00
N THR A 60 -2.93 6.95 13.11
CA THR A 60 -3.55 6.19 12.01
C THR A 60 -2.70 6.34 10.76
N HIS A 61 -2.29 5.23 10.17
CA HIS A 61 -1.55 5.18 8.92
C HIS A 61 -2.42 4.71 7.76
N ILE A 62 -2.24 5.28 6.57
CA ILE A 62 -2.64 4.65 5.31
C ILE A 62 -1.35 4.22 4.61
N LEU A 63 -1.06 2.93 4.63
CA LEU A 63 0.12 2.36 3.96
C LEU A 63 -0.24 2.02 2.51
N VAL A 64 0.53 2.55 1.57
CA VAL A 64 0.40 2.24 0.15
C VAL A 64 1.64 1.49 -0.32
N VAL A 65 1.45 0.44 -1.13
CA VAL A 65 2.49 -0.25 -1.87
C VAL A 65 2.18 -0.19 -3.36
N THR A 66 3.13 0.29 -4.16
CA THR A 66 2.96 0.47 -5.61
C THR A 66 4.22 0.10 -6.40
N ASP A 67 4.05 -0.16 -7.70
CA ASP A 67 5.11 -0.25 -8.70
C ASP A 67 5.50 1.10 -9.34
N ALA A 68 4.73 2.17 -9.11
CA ALA A 68 4.97 3.49 -9.69
C ALA A 68 4.84 4.60 -8.61
N PRO A 69 5.85 4.77 -7.75
CA PRO A 69 5.78 5.67 -6.58
C PRO A 69 5.74 7.17 -6.92
N HIS A 70 6.15 7.55 -8.13
CA HIS A 70 6.20 8.94 -8.57
C HIS A 70 4.97 9.35 -9.40
N GLU A 71 4.10 8.39 -9.71
CA GLU A 71 2.87 8.64 -10.45
C GLU A 71 1.79 9.09 -9.46
N ILE A 72 1.33 10.34 -9.57
CA ILE A 72 0.19 10.83 -8.77
C ILE A 72 -1.08 10.20 -9.34
N ARG A 73 -1.56 9.12 -8.71
CA ARG A 73 -2.75 8.41 -9.17
C ARG A 73 -4.02 9.13 -8.76
N ALA A 74 -5.11 8.89 -9.48
CA ALA A 74 -6.43 9.44 -9.15
C ALA A 74 -6.87 9.06 -7.72
N VAL A 75 -6.45 7.88 -7.23
CA VAL A 75 -6.72 7.44 -5.86
C VAL A 75 -6.02 8.31 -4.81
N ASP A 76 -4.77 8.74 -5.04
CA ASP A 76 -4.05 9.60 -4.10
C ASP A 76 -4.75 10.95 -3.95
N ARG A 77 -5.14 11.56 -5.09
CA ARG A 77 -5.93 12.81 -5.08
C ARG A 77 -7.28 12.64 -4.38
N ALA A 78 -7.93 11.49 -4.54
CA ALA A 78 -9.20 11.20 -3.89
C ALA A 78 -9.05 11.00 -2.37
N ILE A 79 -7.95 10.38 -1.94
CA ILE A 79 -7.60 10.25 -0.52
C ILE A 79 -7.34 11.64 0.07
N ASP A 80 -6.49 12.46 -0.57
CA ASP A 80 -6.19 13.83 -0.15
C ASP A 80 -7.45 14.68 0.01
N ALA A 81 -8.33 14.64 -1.00
CA ALA A 81 -9.57 15.40 -0.99
C ALA A 81 -10.49 14.96 0.16
N GLU A 82 -10.58 13.65 0.43
CA GLU A 82 -11.40 13.12 1.51
C GLU A 82 -10.82 13.46 2.89
N LEU A 83 -9.50 13.36 3.07
CA LEU A 83 -8.83 13.74 4.32
C LEU A 83 -9.00 15.24 4.61
N LYS A 84 -8.85 16.09 3.58
CA LYS A 84 -9.12 17.54 3.69
C LYS A 84 -10.59 17.82 4.03
N ARG A 85 -11.53 17.11 3.40
CA ARG A 85 -12.98 17.23 3.71
C ARG A 85 -13.28 16.87 5.16
N LEU A 86 -12.61 15.86 5.70
CA LEU A 86 -12.71 15.44 7.09
C LEU A 86 -11.96 16.37 8.07
N LYS A 87 -11.26 17.39 7.57
CA LYS A 87 -10.42 18.31 8.35
C LYS A 87 -9.35 17.61 9.19
N VAL A 88 -8.84 16.48 8.68
CA VAL A 88 -7.80 15.71 9.35
C VAL A 88 -6.43 16.23 8.91
N GLY A 89 -5.58 16.58 9.88
CA GLY A 89 -4.17 16.88 9.62
C GLY A 89 -3.44 15.62 9.16
N PHE A 90 -2.66 15.72 8.08
CA PHE A 90 -1.89 14.59 7.58
C PHE A 90 -0.55 15.00 6.98
N ALA A 91 0.41 14.08 7.05
CA ALA A 91 1.69 14.14 6.34
C ALA A 91 1.83 12.91 5.44
N ILE A 92 2.59 13.04 4.34
CA ILE A 92 2.89 11.93 3.43
C ILE A 92 4.39 11.64 3.51
N THR A 93 4.78 10.40 3.74
CA THR A 93 6.19 10.00 3.70
C THR A 93 6.69 9.94 2.26
N GLY A 94 8.00 10.14 2.06
CA GLY A 94 8.61 9.82 0.77
C GLY A 94 8.49 8.33 0.42
N PRO A 95 8.47 7.96 -0.86
CA PRO A 95 8.44 6.55 -1.27
C PRO A 95 9.77 5.85 -0.96
N ALA A 96 9.69 4.74 -0.23
CA ALA A 96 10.83 3.88 0.08
C ALA A 96 10.76 2.59 -0.73
N ARG A 97 11.89 2.13 -1.28
CA ARG A 97 11.97 0.81 -1.94
C ARG A 97 11.72 -0.29 -0.92
N VAL A 98 10.89 -1.26 -1.27
CA VAL A 98 10.60 -2.43 -0.44
C VAL A 98 10.98 -3.70 -1.18
N SER A 99 11.89 -4.47 -0.59
CA SER A 99 12.21 -5.82 -1.04
C SER A 99 11.50 -6.81 -0.14
N LEU A 100 10.49 -7.53 -0.65
CA LEU A 100 9.95 -8.66 0.09
C LEU A 100 10.89 -9.86 -0.11
N PRO A 101 11.26 -10.58 0.97
CA PRO A 101 11.94 -11.85 0.80
C PRO A 101 11.05 -12.77 -0.04
N ARG A 102 11.65 -13.54 -0.96
CA ARG A 102 10.92 -14.60 -1.65
C ARG A 102 10.45 -15.58 -0.58
N VAL A 103 9.15 -15.58 -0.28
CA VAL A 103 8.56 -16.65 0.53
C VAL A 103 8.72 -17.92 -0.29
N MET A 104 9.69 -18.76 0.05
CA MET A 104 9.71 -20.13 -0.43
C MET A 104 8.47 -20.81 0.16
N PRO A 105 7.61 -21.46 -0.66
CA PRO A 105 6.52 -22.26 -0.12
C PRO A 105 7.14 -23.28 0.83
N GLY A 106 6.84 -23.14 2.12
CA GLY A 106 7.37 -24.04 3.15
C GLY A 106 7.08 -25.48 2.75
N ARG A 107 8.15 -26.26 2.59
CA ARG A 107 8.12 -27.71 2.48
C ARG A 107 7.22 -28.21 3.61
N ARG A 108 6.03 -28.75 3.28
CA ARG A 108 5.15 -29.39 4.28
C ARG A 108 6.02 -30.36 5.05
N ALA A 109 6.27 -30.07 6.33
CA ALA A 109 6.88 -31.04 7.23
C ALA A 109 5.92 -32.22 7.30
N ARG A 110 6.30 -33.31 6.63
CA ARG A 110 5.62 -34.59 6.70
C ARG A 110 5.75 -35.03 8.16
N ARG A 111 4.67 -34.92 8.93
CA ARG A 111 4.58 -35.64 10.22
C ARG A 111 4.74 -37.11 9.88
N VAL A 112 5.85 -37.69 10.31
CA VAL A 112 6.00 -39.14 10.42
C VAL A 112 5.44 -39.50 11.79
N GLY A 113 4.55 -40.49 11.82
CA GLY A 113 3.78 -40.91 12.98
C GLY A 113 4.59 -41.63 14.04
#